data_AF-A0A4Q5NKQ1-F1
#
_entry.id   AF-A0A4Q5NKQ1-F1
#
_cell.length_a   1.000
_cell.length_b   1.000
_cell.length_c   1.000
_cell.angle_alpha   90.00
_cell.angle_beta   90.00
_cell.angle_gamma   90.00
#
_symmetry.space_group_name_H-M   'P 1'
#
loop_
_entity.id
_entity.type
_entity.pdbx_description
1 polymer ?
#
loop_
_entity_poly.entity_id
_entity_poly.type
_entity_poly.pdbx_seq_one_letter_code
_entity_poly.pdbx_strand_id
1 'polypeptide(L)'
;MQQDNPASRLLRILEAAMRLDKQRNCRECWEELLDARGNTALLMSRLGRVMELPRLTISALMASYPNQGETWKHWEAQVSAAFMVQNMHAEWKSFSANIDSHSITYLRMAADLLNAKQQSRLLEQAEVTAIRDRVQAVLDAVLEADLPPALKAQLVRCIKRIIDALDEYQITGGVAILEAAEASLGHASLDSEYKSFLQDTALGQRVLDAISAAANIVTVSIGVPQLSVVVTQLLAQAAT
;
A
#
# COMPACT_ATOMS: atom_id res chain seq x y z
N MET A 1 -14.51 -13.80 -5.31
CA MET A 1 -13.07 -13.52 -5.48
C MET A 1 -12.76 -12.30 -4.63
N GLN A 2 -11.76 -12.35 -3.74
CA GLN A 2 -11.35 -11.15 -2.99
C GLN A 2 -10.68 -10.18 -3.95
N GLN A 3 -11.13 -8.92 -3.94
CA GLN A 3 -10.53 -7.85 -4.72
C GLN A 3 -9.84 -6.85 -3.81
N ASP A 4 -8.90 -6.11 -4.38
CA ASP A 4 -8.13 -5.11 -3.67
C ASP A 4 -8.85 -3.76 -3.67
N ASN A 5 -9.56 -3.45 -2.58
CA ASN A 5 -10.26 -2.20 -2.37
C ASN A 5 -10.13 -1.73 -0.91
N PRO A 6 -10.26 -0.42 -0.61
CA PRO A 6 -10.05 0.11 0.74
C PRO A 6 -11.00 -0.46 1.80
N ALA A 7 -12.25 -0.77 1.46
CA ALA A 7 -13.22 -1.37 2.38
C ALA A 7 -12.83 -2.81 2.74
N SER A 8 -12.41 -3.61 1.74
CA SER A 8 -11.88 -4.96 1.96
C SER A 8 -10.64 -4.94 2.85
N ARG A 9 -9.74 -3.96 2.68
CA ARG A 9 -8.55 -3.79 3.53
C ARG A 9 -8.93 -3.44 4.96
N LEU A 10 -9.81 -2.45 5.16
CA LEU A 10 -10.31 -2.07 6.48
C LEU A 10 -11.02 -3.23 7.17
N LEU A 11 -11.88 -3.95 6.45
CA LEU A 11 -12.64 -5.08 6.97
C LEU A 11 -11.70 -6.17 7.50
N ARG A 12 -10.68 -6.57 6.72
CA ARG A 12 -9.71 -7.59 7.16
C ARG A 12 -8.99 -7.17 8.43
N ILE A 13 -8.59 -5.91 8.54
CA ILE A 13 -7.92 -5.36 9.73
C ILE A 13 -8.87 -5.40 10.93
N LEU A 14 -10.12 -4.93 10.77
CA LEU A 14 -11.10 -4.92 11.86
C LEU A 14 -11.50 -6.33 12.28
N GLU A 15 -11.67 -7.27 11.34
CA GLU A 15 -11.98 -8.66 11.66
C GLU A 15 -10.83 -9.34 12.42
N ALA A 16 -9.58 -9.06 12.06
CA ALA A 16 -8.42 -9.53 12.82
C ALA A 16 -8.36 -8.88 14.22
N ALA A 17 -8.56 -7.57 14.29
CA ALA A 17 -8.63 -6.79 15.53
C ALA A 17 -9.68 -7.35 16.51
N MET A 18 -10.86 -7.72 16.02
CA MET A 18 -11.95 -8.23 16.86
C MET A 18 -11.73 -9.65 17.37
N ARG A 19 -10.72 -10.38 16.87
CA ARG A 19 -10.32 -11.71 17.36
C ARG A 19 -9.28 -11.64 18.48
N LEU A 20 -8.64 -10.49 18.69
CA LEU A 20 -7.65 -10.32 19.73
C LEU A 20 -8.30 -10.27 21.12
N ASP A 21 -7.56 -10.73 22.12
CA ASP A 21 -7.99 -10.63 23.51
C ASP A 21 -8.11 -9.15 23.93
N LYS A 22 -9.29 -8.79 24.44
CA LYS A 22 -9.67 -7.44 24.84
C LYS A 22 -8.82 -6.91 26.01
N GLN A 23 -8.22 -7.79 26.81
CA GLN A 23 -7.41 -7.42 27.97
C GLN A 23 -5.93 -7.16 27.63
N ARG A 24 -5.50 -7.50 26.41
CA ARG A 24 -4.12 -7.24 25.95
C ARG A 24 -3.85 -5.75 25.85
N ASN A 25 -2.60 -5.35 25.99
CA ASN A 25 -2.20 -3.96 25.79
C ASN A 25 -2.49 -3.52 24.34
N CYS A 26 -3.06 -2.33 24.18
CA CYS A 26 -3.51 -1.81 22.90
C CYS A 26 -2.37 -1.61 21.90
N ARG A 27 -1.20 -1.14 22.37
CA ARG A 27 0.00 -0.98 21.53
C ARG A 27 0.48 -2.34 21.01
N GLU A 28 0.56 -3.36 21.86
CA GLU A 28 0.98 -4.71 21.44
C GLU A 28 0.05 -5.30 20.39
N CYS A 29 -1.27 -5.09 20.52
CA CYS A 29 -2.25 -5.49 19.52
C CYS A 29 -2.00 -4.81 18.18
N TRP A 30 -1.75 -3.50 18.16
CA TRP A 30 -1.43 -2.80 16.91
C TRP A 30 -0.08 -3.19 16.33
N GLU A 31 0.94 -3.41 17.16
CA GLU A 31 2.24 -3.88 16.71
C GLU A 31 2.15 -5.25 16.03
N GLU A 32 1.27 -6.14 16.51
CA GLU A 32 0.96 -7.41 15.87
C GLU A 32 0.16 -7.25 14.56
N LEU A 33 -0.93 -6.47 14.58
CA LEU A 33 -1.80 -6.27 13.41
C LEU A 33 -1.08 -5.58 12.25
N LEU A 34 -0.13 -4.69 12.56
CA LEU A 34 0.54 -3.84 11.60
C LEU A 34 2.01 -4.20 11.40
N ASP A 35 2.46 -5.36 11.90
CA ASP A 35 3.84 -5.85 11.78
C ASP A 35 4.90 -4.78 12.09
N ALA A 36 4.75 -4.11 13.23
CA ALA A 36 5.53 -2.92 13.60
C ALA A 36 6.20 -3.05 14.98
N ARG A 37 6.40 -4.28 15.45
CA ARG A 37 6.99 -4.58 16.77
C ARG A 37 8.34 -3.89 16.95
N GLY A 38 8.50 -3.21 18.08
CA GLY A 38 9.75 -2.52 18.43
C GLY A 38 10.05 -1.25 17.62
N ASN A 39 9.18 -0.83 16.71
CA ASN A 39 9.36 0.36 15.89
C ASN A 39 8.17 1.33 16.02
N THR A 40 8.25 2.24 17.00
CA THR A 40 7.18 3.23 17.27
C THR A 40 6.85 4.10 16.07
N ALA A 41 7.86 4.56 15.32
CA ALA A 41 7.65 5.46 14.18
C ALA A 41 6.88 4.73 13.06
N LEU A 42 7.27 3.49 12.76
CA LEU A 42 6.58 2.64 11.79
C LEU A 42 5.15 2.34 12.25
N LEU A 43 4.96 2.01 13.54
CA LEU A 43 3.66 1.75 14.13
C LEU A 43 2.71 2.93 13.92
N MET A 44 3.14 4.14 14.30
CA MET A 44 2.31 5.35 14.16
C MET A 44 2.04 5.68 12.68
N SER A 45 3.02 5.48 11.80
CA SER A 45 2.85 5.68 10.36
C SER A 45 1.82 4.72 9.75
N ARG A 46 1.92 3.42 10.05
CA ARG A 46 0.97 2.40 9.58
C ARG A 46 -0.42 2.61 10.20
N LEU A 47 -0.51 2.95 11.48
CA LEU A 47 -1.79 3.27 12.12
C LEU A 47 -2.47 4.46 11.45
N GLY A 48 -1.72 5.52 11.12
CA GLY A 48 -2.24 6.66 10.36
C GLY A 48 -2.82 6.26 9.00
N ARG A 49 -2.16 5.34 8.29
CA ARG A 49 -2.67 4.79 7.02
C ARG A 49 -3.94 3.95 7.20
N VAL A 50 -4.03 3.17 8.28
CA VAL A 50 -5.27 2.44 8.61
C VAL A 50 -6.42 3.41 8.91
N MET A 51 -6.13 4.49 9.64
CA MET A 51 -7.11 5.56 9.94
C MET A 51 -7.58 6.31 8.69
N GLU A 52 -6.86 6.22 7.57
CA GLU A 52 -7.28 6.81 6.29
C GLU A 52 -8.31 5.92 5.55
N LEU A 53 -8.31 4.61 5.78
CA LEU A 53 -9.15 3.66 5.06
C LEU A 53 -10.67 3.95 5.11
N PRO A 54 -11.26 4.41 6.23
CA PRO A 54 -12.67 4.83 6.25
C PRO A 54 -12.96 5.91 5.20
N ARG A 55 -12.11 6.94 5.13
CA ARG A 55 -12.25 8.04 4.17
C ARG A 55 -12.15 7.54 2.73
N LEU A 56 -11.13 6.73 2.43
CA LEU A 56 -10.92 6.15 1.09
C LEU A 56 -12.10 5.25 0.68
N THR A 57 -12.63 4.47 1.63
CA THR A 57 -13.81 3.62 1.41
C THR A 57 -15.02 4.46 1.01
N ILE A 58 -15.29 5.53 1.74
CA ILE A 58 -16.44 6.40 1.47
C ILE A 58 -16.28 7.12 0.14
N SER A 59 -15.07 7.64 -0.16
CA SER A 59 -14.79 8.24 -1.47
C SER A 59 -15.03 7.26 -2.62
N ALA A 60 -14.58 6.00 -2.49
CA ALA A 60 -14.79 4.97 -3.50
C ALA A 60 -16.28 4.61 -3.67
N LEU A 61 -17.01 4.49 -2.57
CA LEU A 61 -18.46 4.23 -2.58
C LEU A 61 -19.23 5.38 -3.23
N MET A 62 -18.94 6.63 -2.88
CA MET A 62 -19.61 7.79 -3.47
C MET A 62 -19.35 7.91 -4.97
N ALA A 63 -18.13 7.61 -5.41
CA ALA A 63 -17.77 7.62 -6.83
C ALA A 63 -18.49 6.52 -7.63
N SER A 64 -18.65 5.33 -7.04
CA SER A 64 -19.20 4.15 -7.73
C SER A 64 -20.72 3.99 -7.57
N TYR A 65 -21.27 4.51 -6.46
CA TYR A 65 -22.64 4.32 -6.00
C TYR A 65 -23.17 5.60 -5.32
N PRO A 66 -23.36 6.71 -6.06
CA PRO A 66 -23.74 8.01 -5.49
C PRO A 66 -25.09 7.99 -4.74
N ASN A 67 -25.98 7.06 -5.09
CA ASN A 67 -27.31 6.92 -4.46
C ASN A 67 -27.28 6.12 -3.13
N GLN A 68 -26.13 5.59 -2.73
CA GLN A 68 -25.96 4.86 -1.47
C GLN A 68 -25.52 5.78 -0.31
N GLY A 69 -25.71 7.10 -0.48
CA GLY A 69 -25.49 8.08 0.59
C GLY A 69 -26.20 7.65 1.86
N GLU A 70 -25.52 7.79 3.00
CA GLU A 70 -25.98 7.40 4.35
C GLU A 70 -25.75 5.94 4.78
N THR A 71 -25.65 4.98 3.86
CA THR A 71 -25.48 3.55 4.23
C THR A 71 -24.22 3.25 5.02
N TRP A 72 -23.21 4.11 4.94
CA TRP A 72 -21.94 3.98 5.64
C TRP A 72 -21.87 4.72 6.98
N LYS A 73 -22.82 5.62 7.29
CA LYS A 73 -22.72 6.55 8.44
C LYS A 73 -22.52 5.84 9.77
N HIS A 74 -23.23 4.73 10.00
CA HIS A 74 -23.14 4.00 11.27
C HIS A 74 -21.74 3.43 11.48
N TRP A 75 -21.24 2.62 10.53
CA TRP A 75 -19.94 1.99 10.70
C TRP A 75 -18.81 3.01 10.68
N GLU A 76 -18.92 4.09 9.90
CA GLU A 76 -17.94 5.18 9.91
C GLU A 76 -17.87 5.84 11.27
N ALA A 77 -19.01 6.21 11.87
CA ALA A 77 -19.04 6.82 13.19
C ALA A 77 -18.43 5.91 14.27
N GLN A 78 -18.74 4.62 14.24
CA GLN A 78 -18.19 3.62 15.18
C GLN A 78 -16.67 3.45 15.02
N VAL A 79 -16.19 3.31 13.78
CA VAL A 79 -14.76 3.15 13.48
C VAL A 79 -13.98 4.43 13.81
N SER A 80 -14.51 5.61 13.44
CA SER A 80 -13.93 6.90 13.79
C SER A 80 -13.87 7.09 15.31
N ALA A 81 -14.94 6.75 16.04
CA ALA A 81 -14.95 6.79 17.50
C ALA A 81 -13.88 5.84 18.10
N ALA A 82 -13.78 4.61 17.61
CA ALA A 82 -12.78 3.64 18.05
C ALA A 82 -11.35 4.19 17.89
N PHE A 83 -11.04 4.81 16.76
CA PHE A 83 -9.73 5.43 16.52
C PHE A 83 -9.47 6.66 17.39
N MET A 84 -10.50 7.40 17.78
CA MET A 84 -10.37 8.61 18.61
C MET A 84 -10.18 8.29 20.10
N VAL A 85 -10.81 7.22 20.60
CA VAL A 85 -10.79 6.88 22.03
C VAL A 85 -9.76 5.82 22.41
N GLN A 86 -9.11 5.19 21.43
CA GLN A 86 -8.04 4.23 21.68
C GLN A 86 -6.91 4.88 22.51
N ASN A 87 -6.34 4.11 23.42
CA ASN A 87 -5.16 4.53 24.18
C ASN A 87 -4.09 3.44 24.10
N MET A 88 -2.91 3.78 23.58
CA MET A 88 -1.79 2.84 23.40
C MET A 88 -1.32 2.20 24.71
N HIS A 89 -1.54 2.85 25.85
CA HIS A 89 -1.16 2.36 27.18
C HIS A 89 -2.31 1.63 27.89
N ALA A 90 -3.50 1.61 27.31
CA ALA A 90 -4.67 0.93 27.88
C ALA A 90 -4.85 -0.48 27.30
N GLU A 91 -5.88 -1.17 27.77
CA GLU A 91 -6.34 -2.44 27.22
C GLU A 91 -6.97 -2.26 25.83
N TRP A 92 -6.87 -3.29 24.99
CA TRP A 92 -7.45 -3.35 23.64
C TRP A 92 -8.96 -3.14 23.62
N LYS A 93 -9.63 -3.38 24.75
CA LYS A 93 -11.03 -3.03 24.97
C LYS A 93 -11.33 -1.57 24.64
N SER A 94 -10.40 -0.63 24.84
CA SER A 94 -10.63 0.79 24.51
C SER A 94 -10.94 1.00 23.03
N PHE A 95 -10.33 0.21 22.14
CA PHE A 95 -10.60 0.24 20.70
C PHE A 95 -11.80 -0.65 20.37
N SER A 96 -11.71 -1.94 20.71
CA SER A 96 -12.68 -2.96 20.26
C SER A 96 -14.11 -2.78 20.79
N ALA A 97 -14.31 -2.07 21.92
CA ALA A 97 -15.65 -1.84 22.47
C ALA A 97 -16.54 -0.95 21.60
N ASN A 98 -15.95 -0.12 20.73
CA ASN A 98 -16.67 0.76 19.82
C ASN A 98 -17.00 0.08 18.47
N ILE A 99 -16.52 -1.13 18.22
CA ILE A 99 -16.78 -1.84 16.96
C ILE A 99 -17.84 -2.90 17.20
N ASP A 100 -19.08 -2.60 16.80
CA ASP A 100 -20.19 -3.55 16.89
C ASP A 100 -20.29 -4.49 15.66
N SER A 101 -21.08 -5.55 15.80
CA SER A 101 -21.29 -6.52 14.72
C SER A 101 -21.99 -5.92 13.49
N HIS A 102 -22.81 -4.88 13.68
CA HIS A 102 -23.48 -4.17 12.59
C HIS A 102 -22.47 -3.41 11.73
N SER A 103 -21.46 -2.81 12.36
CA SER A 103 -20.39 -2.08 11.69
C SER A 103 -19.58 -3.00 10.79
N ILE A 104 -19.21 -4.18 11.30
CA ILE A 104 -18.54 -5.22 10.50
C ILE A 104 -19.43 -5.69 9.35
N THR A 105 -20.72 -5.89 9.59
CA THR A 105 -21.66 -6.36 8.57
C THR A 105 -21.85 -5.34 7.45
N TYR A 106 -22.07 -4.06 7.77
CA TYR A 106 -22.22 -3.01 6.77
C TYR A 106 -20.92 -2.72 6.03
N LEU A 107 -19.78 -2.77 6.71
CA LEU A 107 -18.48 -2.65 6.04
C LEU A 107 -18.23 -3.82 5.07
N ARG A 108 -18.66 -5.03 5.43
CA ARG A 108 -18.61 -6.18 4.51
C ARG A 108 -19.47 -5.96 3.28
N MET A 109 -20.69 -5.45 3.44
CA MET A 109 -21.53 -5.07 2.30
C MET A 109 -20.88 -3.99 1.42
N ALA A 110 -20.26 -2.97 2.03
CA ALA A 110 -19.49 -1.96 1.30
C ALA A 110 -18.33 -2.56 0.50
N ALA A 111 -17.60 -3.50 1.11
CA ALA A 111 -16.52 -4.24 0.43
C ALA A 111 -17.06 -5.03 -0.76
N ASP A 112 -18.15 -5.77 -0.59
CA ASP A 112 -18.79 -6.56 -1.66
C ASP A 112 -19.32 -5.68 -2.80
N LEU A 113 -19.90 -4.52 -2.48
CA LEU A 113 -20.34 -3.54 -3.49
C LEU A 113 -19.15 -3.02 -4.30
N LEU A 114 -18.07 -2.58 -3.65
CA LEU A 114 -16.87 -2.13 -4.36
C LEU A 114 -16.27 -3.25 -5.21
N ASN A 115 -16.24 -4.47 -4.69
CA ASN A 115 -15.79 -5.67 -5.42
C ASN A 115 -16.63 -5.92 -6.69
N ALA A 116 -17.92 -5.59 -6.68
CA ALA A 116 -18.78 -5.80 -7.85
C ALA A 116 -18.49 -4.81 -9.01
N LYS A 117 -17.82 -3.69 -8.75
CA LYS A 117 -17.49 -2.66 -9.75
C LYS A 117 -16.03 -2.64 -10.15
N GLN A 118 -15.14 -3.06 -9.27
CA GLN A 118 -13.72 -3.10 -9.55
C GLN A 118 -13.37 -4.41 -10.25
N GLN A 119 -12.38 -4.36 -11.14
CA GLN A 119 -11.78 -5.54 -11.75
C GLN A 119 -10.43 -5.86 -11.08
N SER A 120 -10.21 -5.35 -9.86
CA SER A 120 -8.91 -5.53 -9.21
C SER A 120 -8.79 -6.92 -8.61
N ARG A 121 -7.72 -7.66 -8.91
CA ARG A 121 -7.36 -8.88 -8.20
C ARG A 121 -6.59 -8.52 -6.94
N LEU A 122 -6.93 -9.16 -5.83
CA LEU A 122 -6.07 -9.14 -4.64
C LEU A 122 -4.77 -9.89 -4.96
N LEU A 123 -3.62 -9.24 -4.76
CA LEU A 123 -2.31 -9.88 -4.86
C LEU A 123 -2.15 -10.88 -3.74
N GLU A 124 -1.66 -12.07 -4.08
CA GLU A 124 -1.32 -13.06 -3.08
C GLU A 124 -0.05 -12.63 -2.33
N GLN A 125 0.01 -12.91 -1.03
CA GLN A 125 1.15 -12.50 -0.20
C GLN A 125 2.47 -13.04 -0.75
N ALA A 126 2.47 -14.25 -1.33
CA ALA A 126 3.65 -14.82 -1.97
C ALA A 126 4.14 -14.00 -3.17
N GLU A 127 3.24 -13.42 -3.97
CA GLU A 127 3.61 -12.58 -5.12
C GLU A 127 4.21 -11.24 -4.65
N VAL A 128 3.60 -10.63 -3.63
CA VAL A 128 4.10 -9.39 -3.01
C VAL A 128 5.50 -9.61 -2.42
N THR A 129 5.67 -10.69 -1.65
CA THR A 129 6.97 -11.06 -1.05
C THR A 129 8.03 -11.33 -2.12
N ALA A 130 7.71 -12.08 -3.19
CA ALA A 130 8.67 -12.37 -4.25
C ALA A 130 9.20 -11.09 -4.94
N ILE A 131 8.34 -10.09 -5.15
CA ILE A 131 8.78 -8.81 -5.72
C ILE A 131 9.55 -8.00 -4.71
N ARG A 132 9.11 -7.97 -3.45
CA ARG A 132 9.80 -7.29 -2.36
C ARG A 132 11.24 -7.79 -2.22
N ASP A 133 11.45 -9.11 -2.28
CA ASP A 133 12.77 -9.72 -2.23
C ASP A 133 13.63 -9.34 -3.44
N ARG A 134 13.03 -9.31 -4.64
CA ARG A 134 13.72 -8.86 -5.86
C ARG A 134 14.16 -7.39 -5.76
N VAL A 135 13.30 -6.52 -5.25
CA VAL A 135 13.58 -5.09 -5.07
C VAL A 135 14.64 -4.89 -3.98
N GLN A 136 14.57 -5.65 -2.88
CA GLN A 136 15.59 -5.64 -1.82
C GLN A 136 16.97 -6.06 -2.35
N ALA A 137 17.06 -7.13 -3.13
CA ALA A 137 18.34 -7.58 -3.70
C ALA A 137 18.99 -6.51 -4.61
N VAL A 138 18.18 -5.65 -5.24
CA VAL A 138 18.69 -4.52 -6.01
C VAL A 138 19.11 -3.37 -5.09
N LEU A 139 18.37 -3.09 -4.00
CA LEU A 139 18.77 -2.11 -3.00
C LEU A 139 20.17 -2.43 -2.46
N ASP A 140 20.40 -3.68 -2.08
CA ASP A 140 21.67 -4.13 -1.51
C ASP A 140 22.82 -3.93 -2.50
N ALA A 141 22.61 -4.31 -3.77
CA ALA A 141 23.59 -4.08 -4.84
C ALA A 141 23.88 -2.59 -5.09
N VAL A 142 22.88 -1.70 -4.99
CA VAL A 142 23.07 -0.24 -5.13
C VAL A 142 23.84 0.34 -3.95
N LEU A 143 23.62 -0.16 -2.73
CA LEU A 143 24.34 0.29 -1.54
C LEU A 143 25.83 -0.06 -1.64
N GLU A 144 26.14 -1.26 -2.12
CA GLU A 144 27.51 -1.76 -2.31
C GLU A 144 28.26 -1.14 -3.51
N ALA A 145 27.54 -0.76 -4.56
CA ALA A 145 28.14 -0.23 -5.78
C ALA A 145 28.87 1.11 -5.55
N ASP A 146 30.01 1.30 -6.22
CA ASP A 146 30.67 2.60 -6.25
C ASP A 146 29.94 3.52 -7.24
N LEU A 147 29.11 4.42 -6.70
CA LEU A 147 28.24 5.31 -7.45
C LEU A 147 28.39 6.74 -6.91
N PRO A 148 28.23 7.76 -7.77
CA PRO A 148 28.16 9.15 -7.35
C PRO A 148 27.17 9.32 -6.17
N PRO A 149 27.53 10.03 -5.09
CA PRO A 149 26.72 10.09 -3.88
C PRO A 149 25.28 10.57 -4.11
N ALA A 150 25.09 11.56 -5.00
CA ALA A 150 23.78 12.07 -5.36
C ALA A 150 22.90 11.02 -6.04
N LEU A 151 23.45 10.34 -7.06
CA LEU A 151 22.80 9.24 -7.77
C LEU A 151 22.46 8.08 -6.84
N LYS A 152 23.42 7.64 -6.00
CA LYS A 152 23.18 6.58 -5.01
C LYS A 152 22.04 6.94 -4.06
N ALA A 153 22.05 8.16 -3.52
CA ALA A 153 21.00 8.62 -2.62
C ALA A 153 19.63 8.64 -3.30
N GLN A 154 19.55 9.04 -4.57
CA GLN A 154 18.31 9.02 -5.35
C GLN A 154 17.79 7.60 -5.62
N LEU A 155 18.66 6.69 -6.06
CA LEU A 155 18.32 5.29 -6.28
C LEU A 155 17.81 4.64 -4.98
N VAL A 156 18.55 4.81 -3.88
CA VAL A 156 18.17 4.28 -2.57
C VAL A 156 16.80 4.82 -2.13
N ARG A 157 16.52 6.12 -2.32
CA ARG A 157 15.20 6.69 -2.00
C ARG A 157 14.08 6.06 -2.84
N CYS A 158 14.27 5.92 -4.15
CA CYS A 158 13.27 5.34 -5.05
C CYS A 158 12.98 3.88 -4.68
N ILE A 159 14.04 3.08 -4.52
CA ILE A 159 13.93 1.65 -4.23
C ILE A 159 13.28 1.42 -2.86
N LYS A 160 13.67 2.19 -1.83
CA LYS A 160 13.06 2.09 -0.50
C LYS A 160 11.57 2.43 -0.52
N ARG A 161 11.14 3.45 -1.27
CA ARG A 161 9.71 3.78 -1.40
C ARG A 161 8.89 2.63 -1.98
N ILE A 162 9.46 1.88 -2.92
CA ILE A 162 8.80 0.68 -3.49
C ILE A 162 8.73 -0.43 -2.45
N ILE A 163 9.82 -0.68 -1.70
CA ILE A 163 9.84 -1.66 -0.61
C ILE A 163 8.81 -1.31 0.46
N ASP A 164 8.75 -0.05 0.89
CA ASP A 164 7.77 0.41 1.88
C ASP A 164 6.33 0.19 1.39
N ALA A 165 6.05 0.49 0.12
CA ALA A 165 4.73 0.27 -0.49
C ALA A 165 4.36 -1.23 -0.56
N LEU A 166 5.34 -2.12 -0.82
CA LEU A 166 5.15 -3.57 -0.82
C LEU A 166 4.92 -4.11 0.59
N ASP A 167 5.72 -3.67 1.56
CA ASP A 167 5.62 -4.06 2.98
C ASP A 167 4.28 -3.59 3.59
N GLU A 168 3.65 -2.56 3.02
CA GLU A 168 2.39 -1.98 3.49
C GLU A 168 1.18 -2.35 2.63
N TYR A 169 1.35 -3.23 1.64
CA TYR A 169 0.32 -3.59 0.66
C TYR A 169 -1.03 -3.94 1.30
N GLN A 170 -1.03 -4.63 2.45
CA GLN A 170 -2.27 -5.02 3.13
C GLN A 170 -3.10 -3.83 3.62
N ILE A 171 -2.47 -2.66 3.80
CA ILE A 171 -3.08 -1.40 4.23
C ILE A 171 -3.33 -0.50 3.02
N THR A 172 -2.32 -0.26 2.19
CA THR A 172 -2.37 0.75 1.11
C THR A 172 -2.88 0.20 -0.23
N GLY A 173 -2.74 -1.10 -0.46
CA GLY A 173 -3.11 -1.77 -1.70
C GLY A 173 -2.14 -1.52 -2.86
N GLY A 174 -2.51 -2.00 -4.05
CA GLY A 174 -1.67 -1.97 -5.24
C GLY A 174 -1.35 -0.57 -5.72
N VAL A 175 -2.27 0.39 -5.56
CA VAL A 175 -2.11 1.77 -6.03
C VAL A 175 -0.83 2.42 -5.47
N ALA A 176 -0.51 2.21 -4.19
CA ALA A 176 0.70 2.79 -3.60
C ALA A 176 2.00 2.22 -4.21
N ILE A 177 2.00 0.94 -4.57
CA ILE A 177 3.13 0.30 -5.27
C ILE A 177 3.29 0.90 -6.67
N LEU A 178 2.16 1.09 -7.38
CA LEU A 178 2.14 1.71 -8.70
C LEU A 178 2.68 3.13 -8.66
N GLU A 179 2.18 3.97 -7.76
CA GLU A 179 2.63 5.36 -7.59
C GLU A 179 4.12 5.44 -7.22
N ALA A 180 4.62 4.54 -6.38
CA ALA A 180 6.04 4.49 -6.04
C ALA A 180 6.90 4.11 -7.26
N ALA A 181 6.44 3.16 -8.07
CA ALA A 181 7.12 2.77 -9.30
C ALA A 181 7.09 3.89 -10.36
N GLU A 182 5.92 4.50 -10.59
CA GLU A 182 5.75 5.63 -11.52
C GLU A 182 6.60 6.84 -11.13
N ALA A 183 6.64 7.20 -9.84
CA ALA A 183 7.49 8.27 -9.36
C ALA A 183 8.97 7.97 -9.60
N SER A 184 9.39 6.72 -9.41
CA SER A 184 10.77 6.27 -9.67
C SER A 184 11.14 6.37 -11.15
N LEU A 185 10.22 6.00 -12.05
CA LEU A 185 10.41 6.14 -13.49
C LEU A 185 10.37 7.59 -13.95
N GLY A 186 9.50 8.42 -13.36
CA GLY A 186 9.41 9.85 -13.64
C GLY A 186 10.70 10.61 -13.37
N HIS A 187 11.50 10.17 -12.38
CA HIS A 187 12.84 10.72 -12.15
C HIS A 187 13.77 10.55 -13.35
N ALA A 188 13.66 9.46 -14.13
CA ALA A 188 14.46 9.25 -15.33
C ALA A 188 14.11 10.23 -16.47
N SER A 189 12.95 10.88 -16.43
CA SER A 189 12.59 11.93 -17.39
C SER A 189 13.20 13.30 -17.05
N LEU A 190 13.62 13.51 -15.79
CA LEU A 190 14.08 14.81 -15.29
C LEU A 190 15.59 14.85 -15.00
N ASP A 191 16.22 13.69 -14.82
CA ASP A 191 17.62 13.55 -14.43
C ASP A 191 18.37 12.67 -15.45
N SER A 192 19.25 13.30 -16.23
CA SER A 192 20.01 12.63 -17.29
C SER A 192 21.05 11.66 -16.75
N GLU A 193 21.63 11.90 -15.57
CA GLU A 193 22.59 10.98 -14.94
C GLU A 193 21.85 9.73 -14.47
N TYR A 194 20.69 9.90 -13.83
CA TYR A 194 19.81 8.79 -13.45
C TYR A 194 19.34 7.98 -14.66
N LYS A 195 18.90 8.66 -15.74
CA LYS A 195 18.48 8.01 -17.00
C LYS A 195 19.61 7.19 -17.61
N SER A 196 20.79 7.79 -17.78
CA SER A 196 21.95 7.13 -18.37
C SER A 196 22.38 5.93 -17.52
N PHE A 197 22.38 6.06 -16.20
CA PHE A 197 22.66 4.93 -15.31
C PHE A 197 21.70 3.76 -15.54
N LEU A 198 20.38 4.02 -15.61
CA LEU A 198 19.38 2.98 -15.83
C LEU A 198 19.53 2.27 -17.18
N GLN A 199 19.98 2.98 -18.23
CA GLN A 199 20.07 2.45 -19.59
C GLN A 199 21.42 1.79 -19.90
N ASP A 200 22.51 2.36 -19.39
CA ASP A 200 23.86 2.06 -19.86
C ASP A 200 24.63 1.10 -18.94
N THR A 201 24.06 0.75 -17.78
CA THR A 201 24.73 -0.11 -16.79
C THR A 201 23.94 -1.37 -16.48
N ALA A 202 24.65 -2.47 -16.23
CA ALA A 202 24.01 -3.74 -15.84
C ALA A 202 23.25 -3.63 -14.51
N LEU A 203 23.76 -2.83 -13.56
CA LEU A 203 23.05 -2.56 -12.31
C LEU A 203 21.81 -1.69 -12.53
N GLY A 204 21.91 -0.68 -13.39
CA GLY A 204 20.78 0.17 -13.78
C GLY A 204 19.66 -0.61 -14.45
N GLN A 205 19.99 -1.54 -15.35
CA GLN A 205 18.99 -2.42 -15.95
C GLN A 205 18.29 -3.29 -14.89
N ARG A 206 19.02 -3.82 -13.91
CA ARG A 206 18.43 -4.55 -12.78
C ARG A 206 17.48 -3.67 -11.95
N VAL A 207 17.81 -2.40 -11.74
CA VAL A 207 16.94 -1.42 -11.09
C VAL A 207 15.68 -1.19 -11.90
N LEU A 208 15.81 -0.90 -13.19
CA LEU A 208 14.69 -0.68 -14.09
C LEU A 208 13.76 -1.90 -14.14
N ASP A 209 14.31 -3.11 -14.19
CA ASP A 209 13.56 -4.35 -14.20
C ASP A 209 12.79 -4.57 -12.89
N ALA A 210 13.38 -4.23 -11.73
CA ALA A 210 12.73 -4.35 -10.44
C ALA A 210 11.57 -3.35 -10.28
N ILE A 211 11.78 -2.10 -10.70
CA ILE A 211 10.73 -1.07 -10.73
C ILE A 211 9.60 -1.51 -11.68
N SER A 212 9.94 -1.99 -12.87
CA SER A 212 8.98 -2.46 -13.86
C SER A 212 8.20 -3.69 -13.38
N ALA A 213 8.85 -4.62 -12.67
CA ALA A 213 8.18 -5.76 -12.06
C ALA A 213 7.14 -5.33 -11.02
N ALA A 214 7.49 -4.36 -10.16
CA ALA A 214 6.57 -3.79 -9.15
C ALA A 214 5.39 -3.05 -9.79
N ALA A 215 5.62 -2.31 -10.88
CA ALA A 215 4.54 -1.71 -11.66
C ALA A 215 3.62 -2.78 -12.29
N ASN A 216 4.20 -3.74 -12.99
CA ASN A 216 3.46 -4.71 -13.79
C ASN A 216 2.55 -5.62 -12.97
N ILE A 217 2.98 -6.07 -11.78
CA ILE A 217 2.14 -6.91 -10.92
C ILE A 217 0.84 -6.19 -10.54
N VAL A 218 0.94 -4.88 -10.32
CA VAL A 218 -0.20 -4.05 -9.98
C VAL A 218 -1.05 -3.80 -11.21
N THR A 219 -0.44 -3.46 -12.35
CA THR A 219 -1.19 -3.16 -13.57
C THR A 219 -2.03 -4.35 -14.06
N VAL A 220 -1.48 -5.57 -13.99
CA VAL A 220 -2.21 -6.82 -14.23
C VAL A 220 -3.38 -6.99 -13.25
N SER A 221 -3.21 -6.49 -12.03
CA SER A 221 -4.15 -6.68 -10.93
C SER A 221 -5.13 -5.54 -10.72
N ILE A 222 -4.98 -4.36 -11.35
CA ILE A 222 -5.97 -3.27 -11.29
C ILE A 222 -6.71 -3.12 -12.64
N GLY A 223 -6.29 -3.85 -13.67
CA GLY A 223 -6.91 -3.76 -15.01
C GLY A 223 -6.59 -2.46 -15.74
N VAL A 224 -5.51 -1.78 -15.34
CA VAL A 224 -4.97 -0.59 -16.03
C VAL A 224 -4.08 -1.08 -17.19
N PRO A 225 -3.91 -0.33 -18.30
CA PRO A 225 -2.99 -0.72 -19.38
C PRO A 225 -1.54 -0.87 -18.88
N GLN A 226 -0.84 -1.93 -19.30
CA GLN A 226 0.54 -2.23 -18.86
C GLN A 226 1.48 -1.03 -19.04
N LEU A 227 2.05 -0.55 -17.93
CA LEU A 227 3.01 0.56 -17.90
C LEU A 227 4.27 0.26 -18.73
N SER A 228 4.66 -1.01 -18.89
CA SER A 228 5.82 -1.41 -19.69
C SER A 228 5.79 -0.84 -21.11
N VAL A 229 4.62 -0.77 -21.75
CA VAL A 229 4.47 -0.21 -23.09
C VAL A 229 4.68 1.32 -23.09
N VAL A 230 4.11 2.00 -22.10
CA VAL A 230 4.17 3.47 -21.98
C VAL A 230 5.57 3.95 -21.59
N VAL A 231 6.22 3.26 -20.66
CA VAL A 231 7.57 3.60 -20.17
C VAL A 231 8.60 3.41 -21.27
N THR A 232 8.50 2.32 -22.05
CA THR A 232 9.40 2.09 -23.19
C THR A 232 9.21 3.15 -24.27
N GLN A 233 7.97 3.59 -24.52
CA GLN A 233 7.66 4.67 -25.47
C GLN A 233 8.14 6.04 -24.98
N LEU A 234 7.99 6.37 -23.70
CA LEU A 234 8.45 7.64 -23.12
C LEU A 234 9.97 7.74 -23.07
N LEU A 235 10.66 6.65 -22.71
CA LEU A 235 12.12 6.59 -22.76
C LEU A 235 12.66 6.73 -24.19
N ALA A 236 11.92 6.22 -25.19
CA ALA A 236 12.26 6.34 -26.62
C ALA A 236 11.96 7.72 -27.21
N GLN A 237 10.87 8.39 -26.81
CA GLN A 237 10.48 9.72 -27.31
C GLN A 237 11.32 10.86 -26.72
N ALA A 238 11.88 10.69 -25.53
CA ALA A 238 12.82 11.65 -24.93
C ALA A 238 14.27 11.47 -25.43
N ALA A 239 14.49 10.71 -26.52
CA ALA A 239 15.78 10.50 -27.18
C ALA A 239 15.87 11.20 -28.56
N THR A 240 14.81 11.92 -28.95
CA THR A 240 14.76 12.86 -30.09
C THR A 240 14.64 14.28 -29.58
#